data_AF-A0A536SI09-F1
#
_entry.id   AF-A0A536SI09-F1
#
_cell.length_a   1.000
_cell.length_b   1.000
_cell.length_c   1.000
_cell.angle_alpha   90.00
_cell.angle_beta   90.00
_cell.angle_gamma   90.00
#
_symmetry.space_group_name_H-M   'P 1'
#
loop_
_entity.id
_entity.type
_entity.pdbx_description
1 polymer ?
#
loop_
_entity_poly.entity_id
_entity_poly.type
_entity_poly.pdbx_seq_one_letter_code
_entity_poly.pdbx_strand_id
1 'polypeptide(L)' 'MKHIGQSLPRLEDAPLLRGEGRFAVKTSFPGELHMRIVRSQYAHGRIVAIDTA' A
#
# COMPACT_ATOMS: atom_id res chain seq x y z
N MET A 1 5.71 5.69 35.87
CA MET A 1 4.68 5.60 34.81
C MET A 1 3.95 6.93 34.73
N LYS A 2 4.33 7.84 33.81
CA LYS A 2 3.76 9.20 33.78
C LYS A 2 2.49 9.33 32.91
N HIS A 3 2.18 8.32 32.10
CA HIS A 3 1.15 8.41 31.05
C HIS A 3 0.22 7.18 30.95
N ILE A 4 0.39 6.18 31.83
CA ILE A 4 -0.47 4.97 31.82
C ILE A 4 -1.83 5.30 32.45
N GLY A 5 -2.91 4.97 31.75
CA GLY A 5 -4.30 5.22 32.19
C GLY A 5 -4.87 6.59 31.82
N GLN A 6 -4.11 7.45 31.15
CA GLN A 6 -4.58 8.76 30.70
C GLN A 6 -5.11 8.68 29.26
N SER A 7 -6.18 9.43 28.97
CA SER A 7 -6.65 9.65 27.59
C SER A 7 -5.82 10.76 26.96
N LEU A 8 -4.88 10.40 26.08
CA LEU A 8 -3.96 11.33 25.42
C LEU A 8 -4.25 11.38 23.91
N PRO A 9 -4.01 12.53 23.26
CA PRO A 9 -4.09 12.60 21.81
C PRO A 9 -3.03 11.68 21.16
N ARG A 10 -3.32 11.19 19.95
CA ARG A 10 -2.42 10.27 19.26
C ARG A 10 -1.23 11.03 18.69
N LEU A 11 -0.04 10.45 18.80
CA LEU A 11 1.19 11.06 18.29
C LEU A 11 1.18 11.15 16.75
N GLU A 12 0.59 10.17 16.10
CA GLU A 12 0.54 10.03 14.65
C GLU A 12 -0.46 10.98 13.97
N ASP A 13 -1.37 11.63 14.70
CA ASP A 13 -2.46 12.44 14.11
C ASP A 13 -1.94 13.57 13.24
N ALA A 14 -0.94 14.31 13.71
CA ALA A 14 -0.41 15.48 13.03
C ALA A 14 -0.01 15.21 11.55
N PRO A 15 0.92 14.30 11.23
CA PRO A 15 1.30 14.02 9.86
C PRO A 15 0.20 13.29 9.06
N LEU A 16 -0.64 12.49 9.71
CA LEU A 16 -1.71 11.77 9.01
C LEU A 16 -2.83 12.70 8.56
N LEU A 17 -3.28 13.61 9.43
CA LEU A 17 -4.36 14.56 9.14
C LEU A 17 -3.97 15.64 8.13
N ARG A 18 -2.67 15.94 8.00
CA ARG A 18 -2.14 16.85 6.98
C ARG A 18 -1.80 16.18 5.65
N GLY A 19 -2.03 14.88 5.51
CA GLY A 19 -1.65 14.13 4.31
C GLY A 19 -0.14 13.97 4.14
N GLU A 20 0.65 14.21 5.20
CA GLU A 20 2.11 14.07 5.22
C GLU A 20 2.56 12.62 5.44
N GLY A 21 1.65 11.72 5.83
CA GLY A 21 1.92 10.30 5.97
C GLY A 21 2.66 9.71 4.76
N ARG A 22 3.68 8.89 5.00
CA ARG A 22 4.47 8.22 3.95
C ARG A 22 4.08 6.75 3.91
N PHE A 23 3.31 6.38 2.90
CA PHE A 23 2.88 5.02 2.62
C PHE A 23 3.66 4.46 1.44
N ALA A 24 3.64 3.13 1.24
CA ALA A 24 4.45 2.45 0.22
C ALA A 24 4.39 3.11 -1.18
N VAL A 25 3.20 3.55 -1.61
CA VAL A 25 2.96 4.14 -2.93
C VAL A 25 3.27 5.65 -3.00
N LYS A 26 3.56 6.31 -1.88
CA LYS A 26 3.91 7.75 -1.84
C LYS A 26 5.41 7.99 -2.12
N THR A 27 6.10 7.01 -2.68
CA THR A 27 7.51 7.13 -3.04
C THR A 27 7.61 7.47 -4.52
N SER A 28 8.62 8.25 -4.90
CA SER A 28 8.88 8.60 -6.29
C SER A 28 10.38 8.62 -6.51
N PHE A 29 10.86 7.69 -7.33
CA PHE A 29 12.28 7.57 -7.68
C PHE A 29 12.52 7.92 -9.15
N PRO A 30 13.70 8.47 -9.51
CA PRO A 30 14.08 8.60 -10.91
C PRO A 30 14.06 7.24 -11.62
N GLY A 31 13.30 7.14 -12.71
CA GLY A 31 13.17 5.89 -13.48
C GLY A 31 12.21 4.85 -12.89
N GLU A 32 11.37 5.22 -11.93
CA GLU A 32 10.36 4.32 -11.37
C GLU A 32 9.36 3.85 -12.45
N LEU A 33 9.05 2.56 -12.43
CA LEU A 33 8.08 1.92 -13.32
C LEU A 33 6.88 1.42 -12.52
N HIS A 34 5.72 1.36 -13.17
CA HIS A 34 4.53 0.73 -12.59
C HIS A 34 4.40 -0.71 -13.09
N MET A 35 3.98 -1.61 -12.19
CA MET A 35 3.64 -3.00 -12.53
C MET A 35 2.14 -3.26 -12.40
N ARG A 36 1.65 -4.25 -13.15
CA ARG A 36 0.29 -4.78 -13.02
C ARG A 36 0.33 -6.31 -13.09
N ILE A 37 -0.61 -6.93 -12.38
CA ILE A 37 -0.79 -8.39 -12.39
C ILE A 37 -2.11 -8.71 -13.12
N VAL A 38 -2.04 -9.58 -14.12
CA VAL A 38 -3.23 -10.22 -14.72
C VAL A 38 -3.54 -11.48 -13.92
N ARG A 39 -4.79 -11.66 -13.51
CA ARG A 39 -5.22 -12.78 -12.65
C ARG A 39 -6.10 -13.74 -13.44
N SER A 40 -6.11 -15.00 -13.00
CA SER A 40 -7.03 -16.01 -13.52
C SER A 40 -8.48 -15.59 -13.29
N GLN A 41 -9.33 -15.82 -14.29
CA GLN A 41 -10.78 -15.70 -14.16
C GLN A 41 -11.44 -17.02 -13.70
N TYR A 42 -10.64 -18.09 -13.59
CA TYR A 42 -11.09 -19.42 -13.18
C TYR A 42 -10.44 -19.83 -11.86
N ALA A 43 -11.23 -20.41 -10.96
CA ALA A 43 -10.75 -20.92 -9.68
C ALA A 43 -9.90 -22.19 -9.83
N HIS A 44 -10.22 -23.04 -10.82
CA HIS A 44 -9.47 -24.24 -11.15
C HIS A 44 -9.51 -24.48 -12.66
N GLY A 45 -8.37 -24.80 -13.24
CA GLY A 45 -8.23 -25.02 -14.67
C GLY A 45 -6.76 -25.08 -15.05
N ARG A 46 -6.50 -25.53 -16.28
CA ARG A 46 -5.15 -25.56 -16.84
C ARG A 46 -4.94 -24.32 -17.71
N ILE A 47 -3.87 -23.57 -17.46
CA ILE A 47 -3.43 -22.51 -18.36
C ILE A 47 -2.94 -23.18 -19.65
N VAL A 48 -3.60 -22.88 -20.77
CA VAL A 48 -3.27 -23.46 -22.09
C VAL A 48 -2.37 -22.54 -22.92
N ALA A 49 -2.54 -21.23 -22.77
CA ALA A 49 -1.78 -20.20 -23.44
C ALA A 49 -1.92 -18.88 -22.68
N ILE A 50 -0.96 -17.96 -22.88
CA ILE A 50 -1.05 -16.55 -22.49
C ILE A 50 -0.57 -15.76 -23.70
N ASP A 51 -1.40 -14.85 -24.20
CA ASP A 51 -1.00 -13.88 -25.21
C ASP A 51 -0.47 -12.62 -24.53
N THR A 52 0.72 -12.18 -24.93
CA THR A 52 1.42 -11.02 -24.37
C THR A 52 1.88 -10.03 -25.45
N ALA A 53 1.50 -10.25 -26.71
CA ALA A 53 1.90 -9.43 -27.85
C ALA A 53 0.97 -8.22 -28.07
#